data_AF-A0A2V6P3A8-F1
#
_entry.id   AF-A0A2V6P3A8-F1
#
_cell.length_a   1.000
_cell.length_b   1.000
_cell.length_c   1.000
_cell.angle_alpha   90.00
_cell.angle_beta   90.00
_cell.angle_gamma   90.00
#
_symmetry.space_group_name_H-M   'P 1'
#
loop_
_entity.id
_entity.type
_entity.pdbx_description
1 polymer ?
#
loop_
_entity_poly.entity_id
_entity_poly.type
_entity_poly.pdbx_seq_one_letter_code
_entity_poly.pdbx_strand_id
1 'polypeptide(L)' 'MTTIGSFVVVIGILILIHELGHFIVARLAGVGVERFSIGFGPVLM' A
#
# COMPACT_ATOMS: atom_id res chain seq x y z
N MET A 1 22.57 10.16 -9.95
CA MET A 1 21.46 11.08 -9.62
C MET A 1 20.08 10.56 -10.07
N THR A 2 19.98 9.54 -10.94
CA THR A 2 18.71 8.93 -11.37
C THR A 2 18.27 7.73 -10.51
N THR A 3 19.20 7.05 -9.84
CA THR A 3 18.97 5.78 -9.14
C THR A 3 18.07 5.91 -7.90
N ILE A 4 18.27 6.96 -7.10
CA ILE A 4 17.48 7.16 -5.87
C ILE A 4 16.03 7.54 -6.23
N GLY A 5 15.84 8.45 -7.19
CA GLY A 5 14.51 8.86 -7.65
C GLY A 5 13.73 7.70 -8.27
N SER A 6 14.37 6.90 -9.13
CA SER A 6 13.74 5.71 -9.72
C SER A 6 13.41 4.65 -8.66
N PHE A 7 14.28 4.43 -7.68
CA PHE A 7 14.02 3.50 -6.57
C PHE A 7 12.76 3.89 -5.78
N VAL A 8 12.64 5.16 -5.39
CA VAL A 8 11.46 5.64 -4.64
C VAL A 8 10.18 5.49 -5.45
N VAL A 9 10.21 5.79 -6.75
CA VAL A 9 9.05 5.64 -7.64
C VAL A 9 8.61 4.19 -7.75
N VAL A 10 9.54 3.27 -7.98
CA VAL A 10 9.23 1.84 -8.12
C VAL A 10 8.67 1.27 -6.83
N ILE A 11 9.30 1.56 -5.69
CA ILE A 11 8.82 1.10 -4.38
C ILE A 11 7.46 1.72 -4.04
N GLY A 12 7.25 3.01 -4.31
CA GLY A 12 5.96 3.67 -4.07
C GLY A 12 4.82 3.04 -4.87
N ILE A 13 5.04 2.75 -6.16
CA ILE A 13 4.04 2.08 -7.01
C ILE A 13 3.80 0.64 -6.53
N LEU A 14 4.85 -0.08 -6.16
CA LEU A 14 4.74 -1.47 -5.67
C LEU A 14 3.89 -1.55 -4.41
N ILE A 15 4.14 -0.68 -3.43
CA ILE A 15 3.39 -0.60 -2.17
C ILE A 15 1.91 -0.28 -2.45
N LEU A 16 1.65 0.72 -3.30
CA LEU A 16 0.29 1.14 -3.65
C LEU A 16 -0.52 -0.01 -4.27
N ILE A 17 0.07 -0.76 -5.20
CA ILE A 17 -0.59 -1.92 -5.82
C ILE A 17 -0.75 -3.06 -4.81
N HIS A 18 0.23 -3.28 -3.93
CA HIS A 18 0.20 -4.34 -2.93
C HIS A 18 -0.97 -4.17 -1.95
N GLU A 19 -1.10 -2.98 -1.37
CA GLU A 19 -2.16 -2.69 -0.41
C GLU A 19 -3.53 -2.62 -1.10
N LEU A 20 -3.58 -2.08 -2.33
CA LEU A 20 -4.81 -2.09 -3.12
C LEU A 20 -5.28 -3.53 -3.39
N GLY A 21 -4.35 -4.46 -3.66
CA GLY A 21 -4.65 -5.89 -3.79
C GLY A 21 -5.28 -6.46 -2.53
N HIS A 22 -4.70 -6.18 -1.35
CA HIS A 22 -5.28 -6.60 -0.06
C HIS A 22 -6.67 -6.02 0.16
N PHE A 23 -6.87 -4.74 -0.14
CA PHE A 23 -8.16 -4.08 0.01
C PHE A 23 -9.24 -4.71 -0.88
N ILE A 24 -8.91 -4.98 -2.15
CA ILE A 24 -9.82 -5.62 -3.10
C ILE A 24 -10.16 -7.04 -2.64
N VAL A 25 -9.16 -7.84 -2.27
CA VAL A 25 -9.37 -9.22 -1.81
C VAL A 25 -10.18 -9.25 -0.52
N ALA A 26 -9.90 -8.38 0.45
CA ALA A 26 -10.66 -8.27 1.69
C ALA A 26 -12.13 -7.94 1.42
N ARG A 27 -12.39 -6.95 0.55
CA ARG A 27 -13.75 -6.57 0.16
C ARG A 27 -14.49 -7.69 -0.59
N LEU A 28 -13.81 -8.41 -1.47
CA LEU A 28 -14.37 -9.55 -2.20
C LEU A 28 -14.66 -10.74 -1.27
N ALA A 29 -13.85 -10.92 -0.23
CA ALA A 29 -14.07 -11.94 0.81
C ALA A 29 -15.15 -11.53 1.83
N GLY A 30 -15.79 -10.37 1.67
CA GLY A 30 -16.80 -9.87 2.61
C GLY A 30 -16.24 -9.37 3.94
N VAL A 31 -14.92 -9.14 4.03
CA VAL A 31 -14.27 -8.56 5.20
C VAL A 31 -14.51 -7.04 5.18
N GLY A 32 -15.09 -6.51 6.26
CA GLY A 32 -15.23 -5.07 6.44
C GLY A 32 -13.86 -4.41 6.58
N VAL A 33 -13.54 -3.47 5.69
CA VAL A 33 -12.29 -2.71 5.75
C VAL A 33 -12.59 -1.30 6.25
N GLU A 34 -12.15 -0.96 7.45
CA GLU A 34 -12.44 0.34 8.06
C GLU A 34 -11.56 1.47 7.52
N ARG A 35 -10.30 1.18 7.17
CA ARG A 35 -9.33 2.17 6.70
C ARG A 35 -8.37 1.55 5.69
N PHE A 36 -8.20 2.24 4.55
CA PHE A 36 -7.15 1.97 3.59
C PHE A 36 -5.95 2.86 3.91
N SER A 37 -4.76 2.29 4.02
CA SER A 37 -3.51 3.01 4.29
C SER A 37 -2.51 2.70 3.20
N ILE A 38 -1.70 3.69 2.81
CA ILE A 38 -0.61 3.50 1.84
C ILE A 38 0.74 3.60 2.54
N GLY A 39 1.50 2.50 2.58
CA GLY A 39 2.83 2.40 3.20
C GLY A 39 2.81 1.85 4.63
N PHE A 40 3.40 2.59 5.57
CA PHE A 40 3.36 2.22 6.99
C PHE A 40 2.15 2.92 7.62
N GLY A 41 1.11 2.14 7.94
CA GLY A 41 -0.01 2.61 8.77
C GLY A 41 0.45 3.22 10.11
N PRO A 42 -0.45 3.78 10.92
CA PRO A 42 -0.05 4.56 12.08
C PRO A 42 0.79 3.69 13.04
N VAL A 43 2.06 4.08 13.25
CA VAL A 43 2.86 3.60 14.37
C VAL A 43 2.31 4.31 15.60
N LEU A 44 1.43 3.63 16.33
CA LEU A 44 0.88 4.10 17.59
C LEU A 44 1.82 3.63 18.72
N MET A 45 2.75 4.50 19.11
CA MET A 45 3.41 4.43 20.41
C MET A 45 3.01 5.65 21.22
#